data_AF-F2SCM2-F1
#
_entry.id   AF-F2SCM2-F1
#
_cell.length_a   1.000
_cell.length_b   1.000
_cell.length_c   1.000
_cell.angle_alpha   90.00
_cell.angle_beta   90.00
_cell.angle_gamma   90.00
#
_symmetry.space_group_name_H-M   'P 1'
#
loop_
_entity.id
_entity.type
_entity.pdbx_description
1 polymer ?
#
loop_
_entity_poly.entity_id
_entity_poly.type
_entity_poly.pdbx_seq_one_letter_code
_entity_poly.pdbx_strand_id
1 'polypeptide(L)'
;MTLTHNCDNAWATAASTVRAGKPDLGMTDFGPALIKEMNRLGMLVDLSHVSHQTMRDVLKITKAPVIFSHSSAYEVSKHLRNVPDDVLKTVAKNNGVVMVTFVSSFVKVDDPDTADVNTVVKHIFHIAEVAGWDHVGLGGDYDGTTELPKGLEVSLQPN
;
A
#
# COMPACT_ATOMS: atom_id res chain seq x y z
N MET A 1 0.02 11.51 -5.65
CA MET A 1 1.33 11.13 -6.19
C MET A 1 1.91 10.02 -5.33
N THR A 2 2.28 8.90 -5.95
CA THR A 2 2.97 7.78 -5.28
C THR A 2 4.42 8.19 -5.03
N LEU A 3 4.86 8.14 -3.77
CA LEU A 3 6.15 8.74 -3.38
C LEU A 3 7.36 8.00 -3.97
N THR A 4 7.27 6.69 -4.13
CA THR A 4 8.29 5.89 -4.82
C THR A 4 7.61 4.95 -5.81
N HIS A 5 8.40 4.26 -6.62
CA HIS A 5 7.96 3.07 -7.34
C HIS A 5 8.88 1.91 -6.96
N ASN A 6 9.54 1.27 -7.92
CA ASN A 6 10.44 0.15 -7.66
C ASN A 6 11.90 0.54 -7.36
N CYS A 7 12.17 1.82 -7.12
CA CYS A 7 13.48 2.34 -6.75
C CYS A 7 13.35 3.46 -5.73
N ASP A 8 14.39 3.63 -4.92
CA ASP A 8 14.58 4.83 -4.10
C ASP A 8 14.69 6.07 -4.99
N ASN A 9 14.40 7.23 -4.40
CA ASN A 9 14.60 8.52 -5.03
C ASN A 9 15.10 9.55 -4.00
N ALA A 10 15.11 10.83 -4.38
CA ALA A 10 15.68 11.88 -3.54
C ALA A 10 14.93 12.10 -2.20
N TRP A 11 13.74 11.53 -2.01
CA TRP A 11 12.91 11.77 -0.82
C TRP A 11 12.52 10.54 0.00
N ALA A 12 12.65 9.31 -0.53
CA ALA A 12 12.21 8.12 0.20
C ALA A 12 12.82 6.80 -0.29
N THR A 13 12.84 5.81 0.62
CA THR A 13 13.16 4.41 0.33
C THR A 13 11.94 3.64 -0.18
N ALA A 14 12.13 2.85 -1.25
CA ALA A 14 11.13 1.96 -1.81
C ALA A 14 11.10 0.59 -1.12
N ALA A 15 9.95 -0.07 -1.10
CA ALA A 15 9.80 -1.43 -0.59
C ALA A 15 10.67 -2.44 -1.35
N SER A 16 10.90 -2.21 -2.65
CA SER A 16 11.76 -3.06 -3.50
C SER A 16 13.23 -3.03 -3.06
N THR A 17 13.72 -1.88 -2.59
CA THR A 17 15.07 -1.73 -2.03
C THR A 17 15.24 -2.61 -0.80
N VAL A 18 14.28 -2.55 0.12
CA VAL A 18 14.28 -3.38 1.34
C VAL A 18 14.14 -4.87 0.99
N ARG A 19 13.27 -5.20 0.03
CA ARG A 19 13.14 -6.58 -0.49
C ARG A 19 14.44 -7.12 -1.08
N ALA A 20 15.26 -6.25 -1.68
CA ALA A 20 16.59 -6.62 -2.19
C ALA A 20 17.66 -6.78 -1.08
N GLY A 21 17.28 -6.73 0.20
CA GLY A 21 18.19 -6.89 1.34
C GLY A 21 18.97 -5.61 1.71
N LYS A 22 18.59 -4.46 1.15
CA LYS A 22 19.20 -3.17 1.51
C LYS A 22 18.48 -2.56 2.74
N PRO A 23 19.13 -1.62 3.46
CA PRO A 23 18.53 -0.97 4.62
C PRO A 23 17.22 -0.22 4.29
N ASP A 24 16.28 -0.23 5.22
CA ASP A 24 15.11 0.64 5.18
C ASP A 24 15.45 1.99 5.84
N LEU A 25 15.79 2.99 5.03
CA LEU A 25 16.20 4.31 5.51
C LEU A 25 15.02 5.28 5.71
N GLY A 26 13.81 4.89 5.30
CA GLY A 26 12.62 5.74 5.41
C GLY A 26 12.66 6.97 4.50
N MET A 27 12.17 8.09 5.01
CA MET A 27 12.25 9.37 4.31
C MET A 27 13.63 10.02 4.47
N THR A 28 14.11 10.67 3.40
CA THR A 28 15.30 11.53 3.50
C THR A 28 14.95 12.89 4.12
N ASP A 29 15.96 13.70 4.43
CA ASP A 29 15.79 15.06 4.97
C ASP A 29 14.98 16.00 4.06
N PHE A 30 14.91 15.72 2.76
CA PHE A 30 14.10 16.51 1.82
C PHE A 30 12.61 16.14 1.86
N GLY A 31 12.28 14.90 2.23
CA GLY A 31 10.93 14.38 2.20
C GLY A 31 9.89 15.20 2.99
N PRO A 32 10.16 15.70 4.20
CA PRO A 32 9.19 16.50 4.96
C PRO A 32 8.75 17.78 4.23
N ALA A 33 9.62 18.39 3.43
CA ALA A 33 9.28 19.57 2.63
C ALA A 33 8.30 19.19 1.50
N LEU A 34 8.54 18.05 0.84
CA LEU A 34 7.66 17.52 -0.19
C LEU A 34 6.25 17.22 0.36
N ILE A 35 6.15 16.53 1.50
CA ILE A 35 4.84 16.20 2.11
C ILE A 35 4.06 17.45 2.49
N LYS A 36 4.73 18.45 3.08
CA LYS A 36 4.11 19.74 3.41
C LYS A 36 3.58 20.45 2.16
N GLU A 37 4.32 20.41 1.06
CA GLU A 37 3.90 21.03 -0.20
C GLU A 37 2.72 20.28 -0.84
N MET A 38 2.73 18.95 -0.82
CA MET A 38 1.60 18.14 -1.27
C MET A 38 0.33 18.46 -0.46
N ASN A 39 0.45 18.54 0.88
CA ASN A 39 -0.67 18.96 1.74
C ASN A 39 -1.14 20.38 1.41
N ARG A 40 -0.23 21.34 1.17
CA ARG A 40 -0.57 22.72 0.80
C ARG A 40 -1.33 22.80 -0.52
N LEU A 41 -0.97 21.96 -1.48
CA LEU A 41 -1.59 21.90 -2.81
C LEU A 41 -2.89 21.10 -2.84
N GLY A 42 -3.25 20.39 -1.76
CA GLY A 42 -4.37 19.45 -1.76
C GLY A 42 -4.11 18.20 -2.61
N MET A 43 -2.83 17.84 -2.82
CA MET A 43 -2.45 16.64 -3.55
C MET A 43 -2.47 15.43 -2.62
N LEU A 44 -3.14 14.35 -3.05
CA LEU A 44 -3.15 13.08 -2.31
C LEU A 44 -1.74 12.50 -2.23
N VAL A 45 -1.33 12.13 -1.01
CA VAL A 45 -0.09 11.41 -0.75
C VAL A 45 -0.39 9.92 -0.85
N ASP A 46 0.23 9.25 -1.81
CA ASP A 46 0.07 7.82 -2.02
C ASP A 46 1.31 7.05 -1.53
N LEU A 47 1.07 6.11 -0.63
CA LEU A 47 2.07 5.30 0.06
C LEU A 47 2.22 3.89 -0.50
N SER A 48 1.54 3.56 -1.60
CA SER A 48 1.92 2.38 -2.36
C SER A 48 3.39 2.50 -2.82
N HIS A 49 4.07 1.35 -2.93
CA HIS A 49 5.50 1.15 -3.22
C HIS A 49 6.52 1.57 -2.18
N VAL A 50 6.17 2.43 -1.22
CA VAL A 50 7.16 2.91 -0.24
C VAL A 50 7.52 1.81 0.76
N SER A 51 8.71 1.92 1.35
CA SER A 51 9.13 1.02 2.43
C SER A 51 8.29 1.20 3.70
N HIS A 52 8.30 0.21 4.60
CA HIS A 52 7.53 0.30 5.84
C HIS A 52 7.99 1.46 6.73
N GLN A 53 9.29 1.77 6.78
CA GLN A 53 9.76 2.95 7.51
C GLN A 53 9.25 4.25 6.87
N THR A 54 9.26 4.35 5.54
CA THR A 54 8.72 5.52 4.82
C THR A 54 7.23 5.71 5.12
N MET A 55 6.43 4.63 5.18
CA MET A 55 5.01 4.71 5.56
C MET A 55 4.84 5.41 6.92
N ARG A 56 5.63 5.00 7.92
CA ARG A 56 5.59 5.55 9.27
C ARG A 56 6.05 7.00 9.31
N ASP A 57 7.09 7.34 8.57
CA ASP A 57 7.64 8.70 8.56
C ASP A 57 6.66 9.69 7.91
N VAL A 58 6.01 9.31 6.81
CA VAL A 58 4.99 10.15 6.18
C VAL A 58 3.78 10.35 7.11
N LEU A 59 3.29 9.27 7.73
CA LEU A 59 2.12 9.34 8.63
C LEU A 59 2.37 10.18 9.88
N LYS A 60 3.63 10.35 10.32
CA LYS A 60 3.99 11.27 11.41
C LYS A 60 3.91 12.75 11.00
N ILE A 61 4.04 13.06 9.70
CA ILE A 61 4.26 14.43 9.21
C ILE A 61 3.05 14.97 8.45
N THR A 62 2.37 14.12 7.69
CA THR A 62 1.22 14.52 6.86
C THR A 62 0.08 15.05 7.73
N LYS A 63 -0.54 16.14 7.28
CA LYS A 63 -1.73 16.74 7.89
C LYS A 63 -3.02 16.37 7.16
N ALA A 64 -2.90 15.85 5.94
CA ALA A 64 -4.02 15.39 5.13
C ALA A 64 -4.12 13.85 5.18
N PRO A 65 -5.30 13.28 4.93
CA PRO A 65 -5.47 11.85 4.69
C PRO A 65 -4.54 11.33 3.59
N VAL A 66 -3.91 10.18 3.85
CA VAL A 66 -3.12 9.44 2.85
C VAL A 66 -3.97 8.40 2.14
N ILE A 67 -3.47 7.94 1.00
CA ILE A 67 -4.00 6.75 0.34
C ILE A 67 -2.89 5.71 0.20
N PHE A 68 -3.28 4.45 0.08
CA PHE A 68 -2.50 3.41 -0.58
C PHE A 68 -3.32 3.00 -1.79
N SER A 69 -2.91 3.44 -2.98
CA SER A 69 -3.70 3.25 -4.21
C SER A 69 -3.80 1.79 -4.65
N HIS A 70 -2.82 0.96 -4.28
CA HIS A 70 -2.79 -0.49 -4.55
C HIS A 70 -1.83 -1.20 -3.58
N SER A 71 -2.34 -1.63 -2.43
CA SER A 71 -1.59 -2.39 -1.42
C SER A 71 -2.52 -3.23 -0.57
N SER A 72 -2.03 -4.33 0.01
CA SER A 72 -2.84 -5.27 0.80
C SER A 72 -2.35 -5.38 2.25
N ALA A 73 -2.96 -6.23 3.08
CA ALA A 73 -2.57 -6.41 4.49
C ALA A 73 -1.33 -7.30 4.68
N TYR A 74 -0.33 -6.83 5.43
CA TYR A 74 0.93 -7.55 5.66
C TYR A 74 0.74 -8.77 6.56
N GLU A 75 -0.14 -8.68 7.57
CA GLU A 75 -0.38 -9.80 8.48
C GLU A 75 -1.09 -10.98 7.81
N VAL A 76 -1.86 -10.73 6.75
CA VAL A 76 -2.50 -11.79 5.94
C VAL A 76 -1.50 -12.45 4.99
N SER A 77 -0.63 -11.65 4.36
CA SER A 77 0.41 -12.14 3.45
C SER A 77 1.66 -11.27 3.61
N LYS A 78 2.76 -11.90 4.03
CA LYS A 78 4.01 -11.24 4.50
C LYS A 78 4.88 -10.69 3.37
N HIS A 79 4.28 -9.89 2.49
CA HIS A 79 4.95 -9.22 1.38
C HIS A 79 5.30 -7.77 1.74
N LEU A 80 6.52 -7.29 1.46
CA LEU A 80 6.93 -5.92 1.81
C LEU A 80 6.16 -4.80 1.07
N ARG A 81 5.38 -5.13 0.04
CA ARG A 81 4.43 -4.18 -0.58
C ARG A 81 3.14 -4.00 0.22
N ASN A 82 2.88 -4.87 1.20
CA ASN A 82 1.69 -4.85 2.02
C ASN A 82 1.89 -4.00 3.29
N VAL A 83 0.78 -3.49 3.80
CA VAL A 83 0.71 -2.53 4.91
C VAL A 83 0.68 -3.27 6.26
N PRO A 84 1.65 -3.02 7.17
CA PRO A 84 1.66 -3.57 8.52
C PRO A 84 0.50 -3.03 9.39
N ASP A 85 0.07 -3.82 10.37
CA ASP A 85 -1.03 -3.44 11.27
C ASP A 85 -0.77 -2.16 12.07
N ASP A 86 0.47 -1.88 12.45
CA ASP A 86 0.81 -0.62 13.14
C ASP A 86 0.61 0.61 12.22
N VAL A 87 0.87 0.43 10.92
CA VAL A 87 0.58 1.43 9.89
C VAL A 87 -0.94 1.53 9.66
N LEU A 88 -1.66 0.42 9.54
CA LEU A 88 -3.13 0.41 9.37
C LEU A 88 -3.86 1.16 10.51
N LYS A 89 -3.45 0.93 11.76
CA LYS A 89 -3.99 1.67 12.93
C LYS A 89 -3.73 3.17 12.85
N THR A 90 -2.63 3.57 12.23
CA THR A 90 -2.28 4.98 12.04
C THR A 90 -3.04 5.58 10.85
N VAL A 91 -3.29 4.80 9.79
CA VAL A 91 -4.15 5.18 8.66
C VAL A 91 -5.57 5.52 9.14
N ALA A 92 -6.14 4.71 10.02
CA ALA A 92 -7.45 4.98 10.63
C ALA A 92 -7.48 6.34 11.35
N LYS A 93 -6.46 6.63 12.18
CA LYS A 93 -6.32 7.92 12.87
C LYS A 93 -6.11 9.10 11.92
N ASN A 94 -5.41 8.86 10.81
CA ASN A 94 -5.17 9.85 9.76
C ASN A 94 -6.39 10.05 8.84
N ASN A 95 -7.42 9.21 8.97
CA ASN A 95 -8.60 9.15 8.09
C ASN A 95 -8.24 8.80 6.62
N GLY A 96 -7.17 8.03 6.42
CA GLY A 96 -6.73 7.57 5.11
C GLY A 96 -7.44 6.30 4.65
N VAL A 97 -7.10 5.80 3.46
CA VAL A 97 -7.68 4.58 2.89
C VAL A 97 -6.59 3.64 2.34
N VAL A 98 -6.79 2.34 2.51
CA VAL A 98 -5.97 1.30 1.85
C VAL A 98 -6.80 0.60 0.79
N MET A 99 -6.38 0.74 -0.48
CA MET A 99 -7.05 0.16 -1.63
C MET A 99 -6.42 -1.20 -1.95
N VAL A 100 -7.14 -2.29 -1.67
CA VAL A 100 -6.65 -3.67 -1.78
C VAL A 100 -6.36 -4.01 -3.23
N THR A 101 -5.15 -4.49 -3.48
CA THR A 101 -4.67 -4.83 -4.83
C THR A 101 -4.92 -6.29 -5.19
N PHE A 102 -4.95 -6.57 -6.49
CA PHE A 102 -5.16 -7.90 -7.05
C PHE A 102 -3.86 -8.47 -7.63
N VAL A 103 -2.70 -8.09 -7.11
CA VAL A 103 -1.43 -8.72 -7.49
C VAL A 103 -1.27 -10.03 -6.71
N SER A 104 -1.37 -11.18 -7.40
CA SER A 104 -1.33 -12.52 -6.78
C SER A 104 -0.14 -12.71 -5.83
N SER A 105 1.05 -12.32 -6.29
CA SER A 105 2.29 -12.43 -5.51
C SER A 105 2.33 -11.54 -4.25
N PHE A 106 1.44 -10.56 -4.13
CA PHE A 106 1.32 -9.72 -2.93
C PHE A 106 0.26 -10.28 -1.99
N VAL A 107 -0.86 -10.76 -2.52
CA VAL A 107 -1.98 -11.26 -1.70
C VAL A 107 -1.78 -12.70 -1.20
N LYS A 108 -0.86 -13.46 -1.82
CA LYS A 108 -0.55 -14.83 -1.39
C LYS A 108 0.90 -15.21 -1.72
N VAL A 109 1.82 -14.80 -0.86
CA VAL A 109 3.28 -14.97 -1.10
C VAL A 109 3.72 -16.43 -1.13
N ASP A 110 3.08 -17.28 -0.33
CA ASP A 110 3.41 -18.69 -0.19
C ASP A 110 3.00 -19.53 -1.41
N ASP A 111 1.91 -19.14 -2.08
CA ASP A 111 1.42 -19.83 -3.28
C ASP A 111 0.58 -18.89 -4.18
N PRO A 112 1.23 -18.00 -4.96
CA PRO A 112 0.54 -17.00 -5.78
C PRO A 112 -0.44 -17.58 -6.81
N ASP A 113 -0.14 -18.74 -7.38
CA ASP A 113 -0.93 -19.39 -8.45
C ASP A 113 -2.32 -19.86 -7.97
N THR A 114 -2.50 -19.94 -6.66
CA THR A 114 -3.77 -20.32 -6.03
C THR A 114 -4.48 -19.15 -5.36
N ALA A 115 -4.04 -17.91 -5.61
CA ALA A 115 -4.79 -16.72 -5.22
C ALA A 115 -6.13 -16.66 -5.98
N ASP A 116 -7.20 -16.30 -5.27
CA ASP A 116 -8.57 -16.19 -5.76
C ASP A 116 -9.29 -14.98 -5.14
N VAL A 117 -10.55 -14.75 -5.53
CA VAL A 117 -11.41 -13.70 -4.93
C VAL A 117 -11.42 -13.80 -3.39
N ASN A 118 -11.50 -15.01 -2.82
CA ASN A 118 -11.54 -15.18 -1.36
C ASN A 118 -10.24 -14.72 -0.69
N THR A 119 -9.10 -14.90 -1.36
CA THR A 119 -7.80 -14.40 -0.91
C THR A 119 -7.84 -12.87 -0.78
N VAL A 120 -8.38 -12.17 -1.78
CA VAL A 120 -8.55 -10.70 -1.72
C VAL A 120 -9.55 -10.29 -0.63
N VAL A 121 -10.66 -11.01 -0.50
CA VAL A 121 -11.65 -10.77 0.57
C VAL A 121 -11.02 -10.87 1.96
N LYS A 122 -10.12 -11.83 2.19
CA LYS A 122 -9.39 -11.92 3.48
C LYS A 122 -8.59 -10.65 3.79
N HIS A 123 -7.94 -10.04 2.80
CA HIS A 123 -7.25 -8.77 3.00
C HIS A 123 -8.21 -7.63 3.32
N ILE A 124 -9.34 -7.53 2.60
CA ILE A 124 -10.39 -6.52 2.84
C ILE A 124 -10.88 -6.63 4.29
N PHE A 125 -11.24 -7.83 4.73
CA PHE A 125 -11.75 -8.07 6.08
C PHE A 125 -10.71 -7.77 7.15
N HIS A 126 -9.45 -8.17 6.95
CA HIS A 126 -8.38 -7.86 7.91
C HIS A 126 -8.16 -6.36 8.05
N ILE A 127 -8.14 -5.61 6.95
CA ILE A 127 -7.98 -4.14 7.03
C ILE A 127 -9.21 -3.51 7.69
N ALA A 128 -10.42 -3.97 7.36
CA ALA A 128 -11.63 -3.48 8.00
C ALA A 128 -11.67 -3.78 9.51
N GLU A 129 -11.12 -4.91 9.96
CA GLU A 129 -10.99 -5.27 11.37
C GLU A 129 -9.99 -4.36 12.11
N VAL A 130 -8.85 -4.05 11.48
CA VAL A 130 -7.77 -3.28 12.12
C VAL A 130 -7.97 -1.77 12.04
N ALA A 131 -8.43 -1.28 10.88
CA ALA A 131 -8.55 0.15 10.57
C ALA A 131 -10.00 0.64 10.54
N GLY A 132 -10.98 -0.22 10.27
CA GLY A 132 -12.40 0.14 10.09
C GLY A 132 -12.83 0.12 8.63
N TRP A 133 -14.14 -0.09 8.39
CA TRP A 133 -14.72 -0.20 7.04
C TRP A 133 -14.56 1.07 6.19
N ASP A 134 -14.52 2.25 6.81
CA ASP A 134 -14.31 3.54 6.11
C ASP A 134 -12.89 3.69 5.54
N HIS A 135 -11.97 2.78 5.88
CA HIS A 135 -10.55 2.86 5.52
C HIS A 135 -10.09 1.78 4.54
N VAL A 136 -11.05 1.11 3.89
CA VAL A 136 -10.80 0.07 2.87
C VAL A 136 -11.36 0.49 1.51
N GLY A 137 -10.59 0.24 0.46
CA GLY A 137 -11.02 0.39 -0.93
C GLY A 137 -10.49 -0.73 -1.82
N LEU A 138 -10.66 -0.59 -3.14
CA LEU A 138 -10.16 -1.52 -4.15
C LEU A 138 -9.20 -0.81 -5.11
N GLY A 139 -8.04 -1.41 -5.35
CA GLY A 139 -6.92 -0.83 -6.09
C GLY A 139 -6.25 -1.89 -6.95
N GLY A 140 -6.97 -2.39 -7.95
CA GLY A 140 -6.69 -3.69 -8.58
C GLY A 140 -5.33 -3.86 -9.23
N ASP A 141 -4.66 -2.77 -9.63
CA ASP A 141 -3.40 -2.79 -10.39
C ASP A 141 -3.53 -3.52 -11.74
N TYR A 142 -4.71 -3.39 -12.38
CA TYR A 142 -4.96 -3.89 -13.73
C TYR A 142 -3.95 -3.28 -14.72
N ASP A 143 -3.44 -4.12 -15.63
CA ASP A 143 -2.35 -3.81 -16.56
C ASP A 143 -1.00 -3.43 -15.91
N GLY A 144 -0.91 -3.41 -14.57
CA GLY A 144 0.32 -3.22 -13.79
C GLY A 144 1.00 -4.52 -13.36
N THR A 145 0.29 -5.65 -13.45
CA THR A 145 0.78 -7.01 -13.13
C THR A 145 0.45 -7.98 -14.26
N THR A 146 1.26 -9.04 -14.38
CA THR A 146 1.01 -10.16 -15.31
C THR A 146 0.10 -11.23 -14.72
N GLU A 147 -0.14 -11.19 -13.41
CA GLU A 147 -0.88 -12.22 -12.68
C GLU A 147 -1.91 -11.58 -11.74
N LEU A 148 -3.15 -12.07 -11.85
CA LEU A 148 -4.28 -11.69 -11.03
C LEU A 148 -4.86 -12.94 -10.32
N PRO A 149 -5.48 -12.79 -9.14
CA PRO A 149 -6.26 -13.84 -8.51
C PRO A 149 -7.37 -14.34 -9.42
N LYS A 150 -7.62 -15.65 -9.37
CA LYS A 150 -8.69 -16.30 -10.12
C LYS A 150 -10.04 -15.66 -9.79
N GLY A 151 -10.80 -15.31 -10.83
CA GLY A 151 -12.12 -14.67 -10.72
C GLY A 151 -12.09 -13.14 -10.64
N LEU A 152 -10.91 -12.51 -10.78
CA LEU A 152 -10.74 -11.05 -10.84
C LEU A 152 -10.15 -10.57 -12.16
N GLU A 153 -10.18 -11.40 -13.20
CA GLU A 153 -9.80 -11.01 -14.56
C GLU A 153 -10.70 -9.86 -15.07
N VAL A 154 -10.16 -8.97 -15.91
CA VAL A 154 -10.77 -7.67 -16.31
C VAL A 154 -12.23 -7.79 -16.81
N SER A 155 -12.63 -8.94 -17.34
CA SER A 155 -13.98 -9.20 -17.85
C SER A 155 -15.00 -9.69 -16.80
N LEU A 156 -14.59 -9.89 -15.54
CA LEU A 156 -15.39 -10.56 -14.51
C LEU A 156 -15.78 -9.68 -13.31
N GLN A 157 -15.42 -8.40 -13.28
CA GLN A 157 -15.98 -7.51 -12.28
C GLN A 157 -17.46 -7.25 -12.61
N PRO A 158 -18.43 -7.66 -11.75
CA PRO A 158 -19.82 -7.30 -11.96
C PRO A 158 -19.95 -5.77 -11.83
N ASN A 159 -20.64 -5.17 -12.81
CA ASN A 159 -21.01 -3.75 -12.78
C ASN A 159 -21.83 -3.39 -11.53
#